data_AF-A0A9D2J9Z9-F1
#
_entry.id   AF-A0A9D2J9Z9-F1
#
_cell.length_a   1.000
_cell.length_b   1.000
_cell.length_c   1.000
_cell.angle_alpha   90.00
_cell.angle_beta   90.00
_cell.angle_gamma   90.00
#
_symmetry.space_group_name_H-M   'P 1'
#
loop_
_entity.id
_entity.type
_entity.pdbx_description
1 polymer ?
#
loop_
_entity_poly.entity_id
_entity_poly.type
_entity_poly.pdbx_seq_one_letter_code
_entity_poly.pdbx_strand_id
1 'polypeptide(L)' 'MNEVTPEHVLGELADIAFAEPGAERGGQAIKVADKLRALELLYKHLGLGDGQTSEGVVIVDES' A
#
# COMPACT_ATOMS: atom_id res chain seq x y z
N MET A 1 -8.57 22.87 -8.22
CA MET A 1 -7.48 22.01 -7.73
C MET A 1 -7.98 21.47 -6.41
N ASN A 2 -8.32 20.18 -6.33
CA ASN A 2 -8.70 19.60 -5.05
C ASN A 2 -7.51 19.75 -4.12
N GLU A 3 -7.74 20.30 -2.93
CA GLU A 3 -6.70 20.50 -1.94
C GLU A 3 -6.14 19.12 -1.56
N VAL A 4 -4.83 18.96 -1.66
CA VAL A 4 -4.17 17.70 -1.29
C VAL A 4 -4.08 17.69 0.23
N THR A 5 -5.06 17.07 0.88
CA THR A 5 -5.04 16.85 2.33
C THR A 5 -4.31 15.55 2.67
N PRO A 6 -3.77 15.40 3.89
CA PRO A 6 -3.16 14.14 4.34
C PRO A 6 -4.11 12.95 4.19
N GLU A 7 -5.40 13.12 4.50
CA GLU A 7 -6.42 12.07 4.40
C GLU A 7 -6.64 11.65 2.94
N HIS A 8 -6.63 12.62 2.02
CA HIS A 8 -6.73 12.32 0.60
C HIS A 8 -5.52 11.50 0.13
N VAL A 9 -4.31 11.87 0.52
CA VAL A 9 -3.09 11.12 0.17
C VAL A 9 -3.14 9.68 0.73
N LEU A 10 -3.60 9.50 1.97
CA LEU A 10 -3.73 8.18 2.57
C LEU A 10 -4.76 7.30 1.85
N GLY A 11 -5.89 7.88 1.44
CA GLY A 11 -6.88 7.19 0.62
C GLY A 11 -6.31 6.75 -0.72
N GLU A 12 -5.61 7.65 -1.41
CA GLU A 12 -4.97 7.35 -2.70
C GLU A 12 -3.92 6.23 -2.58
N LEU A 13 -3.12 6.24 -1.51
CA LEU A 13 -2.13 5.18 -1.24
C LEU A 13 -2.81 3.84 -0.92
N ALA A 14 -3.89 3.85 -0.13
CA ALA A 14 -4.65 2.63 0.17
C ALA A 14 -5.23 2.02 -1.11
N ASP A 15 -5.82 2.84 -1.98
CA ASP A 15 -6.33 2.38 -3.28
C ASP A 15 -5.23 1.70 -4.11
N ILE A 16 -4.02 2.24 -4.14
CA ILE A 16 -2.89 1.64 -4.87
C ILE A 16 -2.46 0.33 -4.19
N ALA A 17 -2.28 0.34 -2.87
CA ALA A 17 -1.80 -0.80 -2.10
C ALA A 17 -2.71 -2.04 -2.26
N PHE A 18 -4.02 -1.83 -2.27
CA PHE A 18 -5.01 -2.91 -2.28
C PHE A 18 -5.65 -3.17 -3.65
N ALA A 19 -5.24 -2.45 -4.69
CA ALA A 19 -5.69 -2.72 -6.06
C ALA A 19 -5.34 -4.14 -6.52
N GLU A 20 -6.18 -4.71 -7.39
CA GLU A 20 -5.86 -5.94 -8.10
C GLU A 20 -4.59 -5.76 -8.95
N PRO A 21 -3.67 -6.75 -8.98
CA PRO A 21 -2.50 -6.66 -9.84
C PRO A 21 -2.90 -6.45 -11.31
N GLY A 22 -2.37 -5.40 -11.93
CA GLY A 22 -2.71 -5.04 -13.32
C GLY A 22 -3.95 -4.16 -13.48
N ALA A 23 -4.62 -3.76 -12.39
CA ALA A 23 -5.69 -2.76 -12.45
C ALA A 23 -5.18 -1.44 -13.05
N GLU A 24 -5.98 -0.81 -13.91
CA GLU A 24 -5.61 0.44 -14.55
C GLU A 24 -6.06 1.65 -13.73
N ARG A 25 -5.13 2.56 -13.45
CA ARG A 25 -5.41 3.87 -12.86
C ARG A 25 -4.77 4.94 -13.73
N GLY A 26 -5.56 5.93 -14.16
CA GLY A 26 -5.05 7.01 -15.01
C GLY A 26 -4.47 6.55 -16.36
N GLY A 27 -4.93 5.39 -16.88
CA GLY A 27 -4.43 4.81 -18.13
C GLY A 27 -3.11 4.04 -18.01
N GLN A 28 -2.67 3.72 -16.78
CA GLN A 28 -1.50 2.88 -16.53
C GLN A 28 -1.86 1.73 -15.60
N ALA A 29 -1.35 0.53 -15.91
CA ALA A 29 -1.48 -0.61 -15.02
C ALA A 29 -0.65 -0.41 -13.75
N ILE A 30 -1.28 -0.61 -12.60
CA ILE A 30 -0.62 -0.59 -11.29
C ILE A 30 0.34 -1.77 -11.21
N LYS A 31 1.62 -1.47 -11.02
CA LYS A 31 2.65 -2.51 -10.88
C LYS A 31 2.70 -2.98 -9.45
N VAL A 32 3.13 -4.24 -9.25
CA VAL A 32 3.37 -4.80 -7.92
C VAL A 32 4.31 -3.92 -7.08
N ALA A 33 5.32 -3.31 -7.72
CA ALA A 33 6.23 -2.37 -7.06
C ALA A 33 5.52 -1.13 -6.50
N ASP A 34 4.53 -0.59 -7.22
CA ASP A 34 3.75 0.57 -6.77
C ASP A 34 2.92 0.21 -5.54
N LYS A 35 2.33 -0.99 -5.54
CA LYS A 35 1.59 -1.53 -4.39
C LYS A 35 2.47 -1.64 -3.15
N LEU A 36 3.66 -2.25 -3.29
CA LEU A 36 4.61 -2.42 -2.20
C LEU A 36 5.08 -1.07 -1.63
N ARG A 37 5.31 -0.09 -2.52
CA ARG A 37 5.70 1.25 -2.11
C ARG A 37 4.57 1.98 -1.38
N ALA A 38 3.34 1.84 -1.83
CA ALA A 38 2.18 2.42 -1.16
C ALA A 38 1.97 1.81 0.24
N LEU A 39 2.11 0.48 0.36
CA LEU A 39 2.07 -0.21 1.65
C LEU A 39 3.16 0.27 2.61
N GLU A 40 4.40 0.42 2.15
CA GLU A 40 5.49 0.95 2.96
C GLU A 40 5.17 2.34 3.53
N LEU A 41 4.61 3.23 2.71
CA LEU A 41 4.23 4.59 3.13
C LEU A 41 3.09 4.58 4.14
N LEU A 42 2.09 3.72 3.95
CA LEU A 42 1.00 3.51 4.90
C LEU A 42 1.53 2.98 6.24
N TYR A 43 2.42 1.99 6.22
CA TYR A 43 3.04 1.44 7.43
C TYR A 43 3.89 2.47 8.17
N LYS A 44 4.63 3.32 7.46
CA LYS A 44 5.37 4.43 8.07
C LYS A 44 4.43 5.44 8.74
N HIS A 45 3.31 5.77 8.09
CA HIS A 45 2.32 6.66 8.68
C HIS A 45 1.71 6.10 9.97
N LEU A 46 1.52 4.78 10.03
CA LEU A 46 1.02 4.07 11.20
C LEU A 46 2.07 3.81 12.29
N GLY A 47 3.34 4.19 12.08
CA GLY A 47 4.43 3.91 13.01
C GLY A 47 4.86 2.44 13.07
N LEU A 48 4.51 1.65 12.04
CA LEU A 48 4.79 0.20 11.96
C LEU A 48 6.16 -0.11 11.31
N GLY A 49 6.89 0.91 10.84
CA GLY A 49 8.12 0.75 10.04
C GLY A 49 9.45 0.83 10.81
N ASP A 50 9.45 1.29 12.07
CA ASP A 50 10.69 1.66 12.80
C ASP A 50 11.25 0.57 13.73
N GLY A 51 10.84 -0.68 13.53
CA GLY A 51 11.57 -1.83 14.09
C GLY A 51 10.69 -2.92 14.68
N GLN A 52 10.92 -4.13 14.17
CA GLN A 52 10.68 -5.41 14.83
C GLN A 52 9.28 -5.61 15.42
N THR A 53 8.29 -5.87 14.57
CA THR A 53 7.24 -6.80 15.01
C THR A 53 7.90 -8.18 15.14
N SER A 54 7.89 -8.77 16.32
CA SER A 54 8.30 -10.17 16.53
C SER A 54 7.37 -11.16 15.84
N GLU A 55 6.21 -10.67 15.37
CA GLU A 55 5.28 -11.39 14.53
C GLU A 55 5.76 -11.36 13.07
N GLY A 56 6.39 -12.46 12.66
CA GLY A 56 6.67 -12.73 11.25
C GLY A 56 5.39 -13.04 10.47
N VAL A 57 5.40 -12.80 9.16
CA VAL A 57 4.31 -13.19 8.26
C VAL A 57 4.43 -14.69 7.97
N VAL A 58 3.47 -15.50 8.45
CA VAL A 58 3.37 -16.92 8.13
C VAL A 58 2.50 -17.07 6.88
N ILE A 59 3.10 -17.50 5.77
CA ILE A 59 2.35 -17.91 4.58
C ILE A 59 1.98 -19.38 4.78
N VAL A 60 0.68 -19.66 4.95
CA VAL A 60 0.14 -21.02 5.07
C VAL A 60 -0.27 -21.49 3.68
N ASP A 61 0.30 -22.62 3.23
CA ASP A 61 -0.15 -23.33 2.04
C ASP A 61 -1.20 -24.38 2.48
N GLU A 62 -2.44 -24.22 2.03
CA GLU A 62 -3.50 -25.21 2.25
C GLU A 62 -3.39 -26.26 1.13
N SER A 63 -2.56 -27.28 1.36
CA SER A 63 -2.45 -28.47 0.50
C SER A 63 -3.69 -29.37 0.55
#